data_AF-A0A6M3IXE6-F1
#
_entry.id   AF-A0A6M3IXE6-F1
#
_cell.length_a   1.000
_cell.length_b   1.000
_cell.length_c   1.000
_cell.angle_alpha   90.00
_cell.angle_beta   90.00
_cell.angle_gamma   90.00
#
_symmetry.space_group_name_H-M   'P 1'
#
loop_
_entity.id
_entity.type
_entity.pdbx_description
1 polymer ?
#
loop_
_entity_poly.entity_id
_entity_poly.type
_entity_poly.pdbx_seq_one_letter_code
_entity_poly.pdbx_strand_id
1 'polypeptide(L)'
;MATNVEPQYRELEEGLNSEGLTLAGAETAVALRPGADIEVMSYHTEAVKLLEYAGRLTIFSIKDVTAATDDLTVISRLKKAMEAKRKEYLAPLKEQTDAIQETYKYLMEPVLKADQLFRGKVLDYQREQQRRKDEADAITRMEREAAERKAKLEGTPLPTTPVIIQAEVKTHVETDCGATSQKMITKYEVVDFATLPDTYKMADTAKLTKTIKAGGMNVSIPGVRIYQEAILQVNAR
;
A
#
# COMPACT_ATOMS: atom_id res chain seq x y z
N MET A 1 40.04 40.20 33.13
CA MET A 1 38.59 40.16 32.86
C MET A 1 38.23 38.74 32.48
N ALA A 2 37.27 38.18 33.20
CA ALA A 2 36.85 36.78 33.18
C ALA A 2 36.01 36.43 31.94
N THR A 3 36.00 35.13 31.62
CA THR A 3 34.89 34.21 31.23
C THR A 3 35.54 33.10 30.40
N ASN A 4 35.81 31.88 30.87
CA ASN A 4 34.97 30.89 31.57
C ASN A 4 33.68 30.55 30.79
N VAL A 5 33.77 29.52 29.94
CA VAL A 5 32.63 28.74 29.43
C VAL A 5 33.07 27.27 29.46
N GLU A 6 32.29 26.46 30.18
CA GLU A 6 32.53 25.07 30.55
C GLU A 6 32.53 24.07 29.38
N PRO A 7 33.13 22.87 29.57
CA PRO A 7 33.08 21.75 28.63
C PRO A 7 31.87 20.84 28.90
N GLN A 8 30.85 20.84 28.04
CA GLN A 8 29.66 19.96 28.18
C GLN A 8 29.66 18.70 27.29
N TYR A 9 30.78 18.26 26.74
CA TYR A 9 30.81 17.08 25.84
C TYR A 9 31.89 16.06 26.18
N ARG A 10 32.20 15.86 27.47
CA ARG A 10 33.18 14.84 27.89
C ARG A 10 32.61 13.66 28.66
N GLU A 11 31.28 13.54 28.77
CA GLU A 11 30.62 12.44 29.50
C GLU A 11 29.78 11.51 28.62
N LEU A 12 29.79 11.68 27.28
CA LEU A 12 29.05 10.78 26.38
C LEU A 12 29.90 9.67 25.74
N GLU A 13 31.21 9.63 25.97
CA GLU A 13 32.10 8.62 25.36
C GLU A 13 32.68 7.58 26.33
N GLU A 14 32.44 7.68 27.64
CA GLU A 14 32.95 6.71 28.63
C GLU A 14 31.95 5.60 29.02
N GLY A 15 30.83 5.48 28.29
CA GLY A 15 29.84 4.40 28.47
C GLY A 15 30.10 3.12 27.65
N LEU A 16 31.18 3.07 26.86
CA LEU A 16 31.50 1.96 25.95
C LEU A 16 32.63 1.04 26.48
N ASN A 17 32.90 1.05 27.79
CA ASN A 17 33.82 0.10 28.41
C ASN A 17 33.10 -1.17 28.88
N SER A 18 33.20 -2.19 28.03
CA SER A 18 33.80 -3.50 28.33
C SER A 18 33.26 -4.42 29.44
N GLU A 19 32.14 -4.13 30.12
CA GLU A 19 31.55 -5.07 31.07
C GLU A 19 30.08 -5.33 30.77
N GLY A 20 29.81 -6.50 30.18
CA GLY A 20 28.43 -6.97 30.00
C GLY A 20 28.06 -7.33 28.57
N LEU A 21 28.90 -8.11 27.87
CA LEU A 21 28.33 -9.03 26.88
C LEU A 21 27.58 -10.11 27.68
N THR A 22 26.36 -9.75 28.10
CA THR A 22 25.43 -10.67 28.75
C THR A 22 25.28 -11.89 27.84
N LEU A 23 25.11 -13.08 28.41
CA LEU A 23 24.85 -14.30 27.63
C LEU A 23 23.67 -14.11 26.64
N ALA A 24 22.73 -13.22 26.99
CA ALA A 24 21.64 -12.78 26.12
C ALA A 24 22.13 -12.08 24.83
N GLY A 25 23.19 -11.28 24.88
CA GLY A 25 23.84 -10.63 23.73
C GLY A 25 24.58 -11.60 22.80
N ALA A 26 25.13 -12.68 23.36
CA ALA A 26 25.77 -13.74 22.56
C ALA A 26 24.73 -14.58 21.80
N GLU A 27 23.60 -14.93 22.44
CA GLU A 27 22.49 -15.62 21.78
C GLU A 27 21.83 -14.76 20.69
N THR A 28 21.65 -13.45 20.93
CA THR A 28 21.16 -12.52 19.88
C THR A 28 22.16 -12.34 18.74
N ALA A 29 23.47 -12.36 19.01
CA ALA A 29 24.51 -12.26 17.98
C ALA A 29 24.57 -13.50 17.07
N VAL A 30 24.35 -14.70 17.60
CA VAL A 30 24.27 -15.94 16.80
C VAL A 30 22.98 -15.98 15.98
N ALA A 31 21.86 -15.51 16.52
CA ALA A 31 20.60 -15.36 15.77
C ALA A 31 20.73 -14.38 14.57
N LEU A 32 21.61 -13.38 14.67
CA LEU A 32 21.91 -12.43 13.58
C LEU A 32 22.86 -13.02 12.50
N ARG A 33 23.58 -14.11 12.80
CA ARG A 33 24.52 -14.76 11.87
C ARG A 33 24.39 -16.29 11.92
N PRO A 34 23.35 -16.86 11.30
CA PRO A 34 23.13 -18.31 11.28
C PRO A 34 24.31 -19.12 10.69
N GLY A 35 25.14 -18.48 9.85
CA GLY A 35 26.34 -19.11 9.28
C GLY A 35 27.52 -19.30 10.26
N ALA A 36 27.43 -18.78 11.48
CA ALA A 36 28.42 -19.01 12.53
C ALA A 36 27.96 -20.07 13.56
N ASP A 37 26.72 -20.56 13.45
CA ASP A 37 26.20 -21.59 14.35
C ASP A 37 26.85 -22.95 14.04
N ILE A 38 27.53 -23.50 15.05
CA ILE A 38 28.28 -24.76 14.94
C ILE A 38 27.36 -25.93 14.56
N GLU A 39 26.11 -25.93 15.05
CA GLU A 39 25.13 -26.98 14.78
C GLU A 39 24.60 -26.89 13.34
N VAL A 40 24.36 -25.68 12.83
CA VAL A 40 23.97 -25.48 11.42
C VAL A 40 25.11 -25.87 10.47
N MET A 41 26.35 -25.54 10.84
CA MET A 41 27.54 -25.92 10.08
C MET A 41 27.80 -27.43 10.11
N SER A 42 27.49 -28.11 11.20
CA SER A 42 27.57 -29.58 11.26
C SER A 42 26.53 -30.22 10.35
N TYR A 43 25.29 -29.71 10.32
CA TYR A 43 24.26 -30.18 9.38
C TYR A 43 24.68 -30.01 7.92
N HIS A 44 25.30 -28.88 7.57
CA HIS A 44 25.84 -28.68 6.23
C HIS A 44 26.93 -29.70 5.90
N THR A 45 27.85 -29.94 6.83
CA THR A 45 28.93 -30.92 6.66
C THR A 45 28.38 -32.34 6.47
N GLU A 46 27.36 -32.73 7.25
CA GLU A 46 26.67 -34.02 7.08
C GLU A 46 25.94 -34.12 5.73
N ALA A 47 25.26 -33.05 5.30
CA ALA A 47 24.58 -33.00 4.01
C ALA A 47 25.57 -33.18 2.84
N VAL A 48 26.74 -32.55 2.91
CA VAL A 48 27.80 -32.71 1.90
C VAL A 48 28.30 -34.15 1.84
N LYS A 49 28.54 -34.79 2.99
CA LYS A 49 28.94 -36.21 3.05
C LYS A 49 27.88 -37.14 2.44
N LEU A 50 26.60 -36.92 2.77
CA LEU A 50 25.50 -37.69 2.21
C LEU A 50 25.37 -37.49 0.70
N LEU A 51 25.58 -36.28 0.20
CA LEU A 51 25.56 -35.97 -1.22
C LEU A 51 26.70 -36.69 -1.98
N GLU A 52 27.92 -36.63 -1.45
CA GLU A 52 29.06 -37.34 -2.04
C GLU A 52 28.84 -38.85 -2.09
N TYR A 53 28.30 -39.42 -1.00
CA TYR A 53 27.96 -40.83 -0.93
C TYR A 53 26.87 -41.20 -1.93
N ALA A 54 25.77 -40.44 -1.98
CA ALA A 54 24.68 -40.66 -2.93
C ALA A 54 25.16 -40.58 -4.39
N GLY A 55 26.11 -39.70 -4.71
CA GLY A 55 26.68 -39.59 -6.05
C GLY A 55 27.51 -40.80 -6.50
N ARG A 56 28.00 -41.63 -5.56
CA ARG A 56 28.75 -42.86 -5.83
C ARG A 56 27.89 -44.12 -5.74
N LEU A 57 26.71 -44.02 -5.12
CA LEU A 57 25.85 -45.16 -4.86
C LEU A 57 25.25 -45.70 -6.17
N THR A 58 25.36 -47.01 -6.38
CA THR A 58 24.70 -47.73 -7.47
C THR A 58 23.86 -48.85 -6.87
N ILE A 59 22.63 -48.99 -7.36
CA ILE A 59 21.63 -49.90 -6.80
C ILE A 59 21.43 -51.05 -7.80
N PHE A 60 21.87 -52.25 -7.45
CA PHE A 60 21.75 -53.45 -8.29
C PHE A 60 20.90 -54.55 -7.65
N SER A 61 20.61 -54.44 -6.36
CA SER A 61 19.92 -55.46 -5.58
C SER A 61 18.89 -54.88 -4.61
N ILE A 62 18.01 -55.74 -4.11
CA ILE A 62 17.03 -55.37 -3.07
C ILE A 62 17.73 -54.92 -1.78
N LYS A 63 18.91 -55.49 -1.47
CA LYS A 63 19.70 -55.09 -0.30
C LYS A 63 20.17 -53.63 -0.44
N ASP A 64 20.54 -53.20 -1.65
CA ASP A 64 20.95 -51.83 -1.93
C ASP A 64 19.76 -50.86 -1.79
N VAL A 65 18.55 -51.30 -2.17
CA VAL A 65 17.31 -50.53 -1.97
C VAL A 65 17.02 -50.31 -0.49
N THR A 66 17.20 -51.34 0.35
CA THR A 66 17.03 -51.19 1.81
C THR A 66 18.03 -50.18 2.37
N ALA A 67 19.33 -50.30 2.03
CA ALA A 67 20.34 -49.36 2.48
C ALA A 67 20.03 -47.91 2.03
N ALA A 68 19.66 -47.72 0.77
CA ALA A 68 19.27 -46.41 0.25
C ALA A 68 18.02 -45.84 0.98
N THR A 69 17.09 -46.70 1.40
CA THR A 69 15.90 -46.28 2.17
C THR A 69 16.28 -45.81 3.58
N ASP A 70 17.24 -46.46 4.22
CA ASP A 70 17.79 -46.02 5.50
C ASP A 70 18.48 -44.65 5.35
N ASP A 71 19.27 -44.46 4.30
CA ASP A 71 19.93 -43.17 4.00
C ASP A 71 18.91 -42.06 3.72
N LEU A 72 17.84 -42.35 2.98
CA LEU A 72 16.72 -41.41 2.77
C LEU A 72 16.06 -41.00 4.09
N THR A 73 15.98 -41.93 5.05
CA THR A 73 15.45 -41.63 6.38
C THR A 73 16.37 -40.67 7.13
N VAL A 74 17.69 -40.86 7.05
CA VAL A 74 18.69 -39.93 7.61
C VAL A 74 18.57 -38.55 6.99
N ILE A 75 18.51 -38.46 5.65
CA ILE A 75 18.34 -37.19 4.92
C ILE A 75 17.04 -36.49 5.36
N SER A 76 15.94 -37.23 5.53
CA SER A 76 14.69 -36.64 5.98
C SER A 76 14.78 -36.08 7.40
N ARG A 77 15.52 -36.72 8.31
CA ARG A 77 15.74 -36.22 9.68
C ARG A 77 16.58 -34.95 9.66
N LEU A 78 17.67 -34.95 8.91
CA LEU A 78 18.54 -33.79 8.73
C LEU A 78 17.77 -32.58 8.17
N LYS A 79 16.94 -32.78 7.14
CA LYS A 79 16.07 -31.73 6.58
C LYS A 79 15.14 -31.14 7.64
N LYS A 80 14.54 -31.97 8.49
CA LYS A 80 13.65 -31.51 9.57
C LYS A 80 14.41 -30.71 10.62
N ALA A 81 15.62 -31.13 10.99
CA ALA A 81 16.47 -30.42 11.95
C ALA A 81 16.88 -29.03 11.42
N MET A 82 17.33 -28.94 10.16
CA MET A 82 17.66 -27.66 9.52
C MET A 82 16.47 -26.71 9.45
N GLU A 83 15.28 -27.21 9.10
CA GLU A 83 14.06 -26.39 9.07
C GLU A 83 13.61 -25.95 10.47
N ALA A 84 13.83 -26.78 11.50
CA ALA A 84 13.57 -26.41 12.88
C ALA A 84 14.46 -25.24 13.31
N LYS A 85 15.77 -25.31 13.07
CA LYS A 85 16.71 -24.21 13.34
C LYS A 85 16.36 -22.94 12.57
N ARG A 86 16.01 -23.07 11.29
CA ARG A 86 15.52 -21.93 10.50
C ARG A 86 14.33 -21.25 11.17
N LYS A 87 13.35 -22.02 11.64
CA LYS A 87 12.17 -21.48 12.34
C LYS A 87 12.54 -20.85 13.69
N GLU A 88 13.45 -21.46 14.42
CA GLU A 88 13.98 -20.95 15.69
C GLU A 88 14.59 -19.55 15.51
N TYR A 89 15.41 -19.32 14.48
CA TYR A 89 15.96 -17.98 14.21
C TYR A 89 14.93 -16.99 13.67
N LEU A 90 13.99 -17.45 12.83
CA LEU A 90 13.00 -16.57 12.20
C LEU A 90 11.86 -16.17 13.14
N ALA A 91 11.52 -17.00 14.14
CA ALA A 91 10.44 -16.74 15.08
C ALA A 91 10.58 -15.39 15.82
N PRO A 92 11.70 -15.09 16.51
CA PRO A 92 11.84 -13.82 17.23
C PRO A 92 11.89 -12.62 16.28
N LEU A 93 12.49 -12.77 15.09
CA LEU A 93 12.52 -11.69 14.08
C LEU A 93 11.12 -11.36 13.56
N LYS A 94 10.31 -12.40 13.34
CA LYS A 94 8.92 -12.23 12.93
C LYS A 94 8.11 -11.57 14.05
N GLU A 95 8.24 -12.04 15.29
CA GLU A 95 7.54 -11.45 16.44
C GLU A 95 7.91 -9.97 16.63
N GLN A 96 9.20 -9.61 16.50
CA GLN A 96 9.64 -8.23 16.53
C GLN A 96 9.06 -7.41 15.37
N THR A 97 9.05 -7.97 14.16
CA THR A 97 8.47 -7.31 12.98
C THR A 97 6.97 -7.06 13.18
N ASP A 98 6.23 -8.04 13.66
CA ASP A 98 4.79 -7.96 13.93
C ASP A 98 4.51 -6.94 15.05
N ALA A 99 5.33 -6.92 16.11
CA ALA A 99 5.23 -5.93 17.20
C ALA A 99 5.49 -4.50 16.72
N ILE A 100 6.50 -4.30 15.86
CA ILE A 100 6.77 -3.00 15.24
C ILE A 100 5.59 -2.58 14.37
N GLN A 101 5.08 -3.47 13.52
CA GLN A 101 3.93 -3.17 12.65
C GLN A 101 2.69 -2.76 13.44
N GLU A 102 2.33 -3.51 14.49
CA GLU A 102 1.16 -3.18 15.31
C GLU A 102 1.37 -1.88 16.09
N THR A 103 2.58 -1.63 16.60
CA THR A 103 2.94 -0.37 17.26
C THR A 103 2.76 0.81 16.30
N TYR A 104 3.30 0.73 15.09
CA TYR A 104 3.18 1.80 14.10
C TYR A 104 1.74 1.98 13.62
N LYS A 105 0.96 0.91 13.47
CA LYS A 105 -0.46 0.99 13.14
C LYS A 105 -1.22 1.77 14.21
N TYR A 106 -0.98 1.50 15.49
CA TYR A 106 -1.56 2.25 16.59
C TYR A 106 -1.12 3.71 16.60
N LEU A 107 0.19 3.98 16.46
CA LEU A 107 0.74 5.34 16.46
C LEU A 107 0.29 6.16 15.25
N MET A 108 0.11 5.53 14.09
CA MET A 108 -0.35 6.19 12.86
C MET A 108 -1.87 6.38 12.81
N GLU A 109 -2.65 5.62 13.57
CA GLU A 109 -4.12 5.70 13.59
C GLU A 109 -4.66 7.15 13.71
N PRO A 110 -4.23 7.99 14.68
CA PRO A 110 -4.72 9.36 14.79
C PRO A 110 -4.34 10.23 13.59
N VAL A 111 -3.16 10.02 12.99
CA VAL A 111 -2.71 10.75 11.80
C VAL A 111 -3.55 10.37 10.59
N LEU A 112 -3.82 9.06 10.40
CA LEU A 112 -4.68 8.57 9.33
C LEU A 112 -6.12 9.06 9.49
N LYS A 113 -6.65 9.07 10.72
CA LYS A 113 -7.97 9.65 11.02
C LYS A 113 -8.01 11.14 10.70
N ALA A 114 -6.98 11.90 11.08
CA ALA A 114 -6.88 13.31 10.76
C ALA A 114 -6.85 13.55 9.24
N ASP A 115 -5.99 12.84 8.50
CA ASP A 115 -5.90 12.92 7.04
C ASP A 115 -7.27 12.62 6.38
N GLN A 116 -7.94 11.54 6.79
CA GLN A 116 -9.27 11.20 6.27
C GLN A 116 -10.30 12.30 6.55
N LEU A 117 -10.31 12.87 7.77
CA LEU A 117 -11.22 13.95 8.14
C LEU A 117 -10.96 15.22 7.33
N PHE A 118 -9.69 15.61 7.13
CA PHE A 118 -9.34 16.79 6.34
C PHE A 118 -9.70 16.60 4.87
N ARG A 119 -9.40 15.42 4.27
CA ARG A 119 -9.81 15.10 2.90
C ARG A 119 -11.32 15.18 2.74
N GLY A 120 -12.09 14.62 3.67
CA GLY A 120 -13.54 14.70 3.68
C GLY A 120 -14.05 16.13 3.68
N LYS A 121 -13.54 16.97 4.60
CA LYS A 121 -13.92 18.39 4.69
C LYS A 121 -13.61 19.17 3.41
N VAL A 122 -12.45 18.92 2.79
CA VAL A 122 -12.09 19.58 1.52
C VAL A 122 -13.03 19.16 0.39
N LEU A 123 -13.35 17.87 0.28
CA LEU A 123 -14.29 17.37 -0.73
C LEU A 123 -15.72 17.91 -0.51
N ASP A 124 -16.17 17.98 0.74
CA ASP A 124 -17.49 18.53 1.09
C ASP A 124 -17.56 20.03 0.75
N TYR A 125 -16.50 20.79 1.07
CA TYR A 125 -16.40 22.19 0.68
C TYR A 125 -16.44 22.35 -0.85
N GLN A 126 -15.67 21.55 -1.60
CA GLN A 126 -15.68 21.58 -3.07
C GLN A 126 -17.06 21.25 -3.64
N ARG A 127 -17.76 20.25 -3.07
CA ARG A 127 -19.13 19.91 -3.47
C ARG A 127 -20.09 21.07 -3.25
N GLU A 128 -19.98 21.76 -2.12
CA GLU A 128 -20.80 22.94 -1.81
C GLU A 128 -20.47 24.14 -2.73
N GLN A 129 -19.20 24.37 -3.05
CA GLN A 129 -18.82 25.41 -4.02
C GLN A 129 -19.39 25.10 -5.41
N GLN A 130 -19.33 23.83 -5.83
CA GLN A 130 -19.92 23.41 -7.10
C GLN A 130 -21.44 23.59 -7.10
N ARG A 131 -22.14 23.20 -6.03
CA ARG A 131 -23.59 23.40 -5.89
C ARG A 131 -23.99 24.86 -6.05
N ARG A 132 -23.27 25.77 -5.38
CA ARG A 132 -23.53 27.22 -5.47
C ARG A 132 -23.33 27.76 -6.88
N LYS A 133 -22.30 27.28 -7.58
CA LYS A 133 -22.04 27.64 -8.98
C LYS A 133 -23.18 27.15 -9.87
N ASP A 134 -23.55 25.88 -9.77
CA ASP A 134 -24.60 25.28 -10.61
C ASP A 134 -25.96 25.98 -10.41
N GLU A 135 -26.30 26.35 -9.16
CA GLU A 135 -27.51 27.11 -8.84
C GLU A 135 -27.51 28.49 -9.49
N ALA A 136 -26.38 29.18 -9.45
CA ALA A 136 -26.28 30.54 -9.97
C ALA A 136 -26.18 30.55 -11.51
N ASP A 137 -25.57 29.54 -12.12
CA ASP A 137 -25.59 29.29 -13.56
C ASP A 137 -27.02 28.95 -14.04
N ALA A 138 -27.78 28.17 -13.27
CA ALA A 138 -29.18 27.85 -13.58
C ALA A 138 -30.07 29.10 -13.55
N ILE A 139 -29.90 29.98 -12.55
CA ILE A 139 -30.63 31.26 -12.48
C ILE A 139 -30.28 32.12 -13.70
N THR A 140 -28.99 32.31 -13.99
CA THR A 140 -28.52 33.11 -15.13
C THR A 140 -29.08 32.58 -16.45
N ARG A 141 -29.12 31.24 -16.60
CA ARG A 141 -29.71 30.60 -17.77
C ARG A 141 -31.22 30.83 -17.87
N MET A 142 -31.97 30.70 -16.77
CA MET A 142 -33.41 30.96 -16.74
C MET A 142 -33.73 32.42 -17.07
N GLU A 143 -32.97 33.37 -16.53
CA GLU A 143 -33.11 34.79 -16.84
C GLU A 143 -32.86 35.08 -18.31
N ARG A 144 -31.82 34.48 -18.89
CA ARG A 144 -31.53 34.59 -20.32
C ARG A 144 -32.63 33.99 -21.18
N GLU A 145 -33.11 32.78 -20.87
CA GLU A 145 -34.20 32.13 -21.60
C GLU A 145 -35.53 32.93 -21.48
N ALA A 146 -35.77 33.59 -20.34
CA ALA A 146 -36.93 34.47 -20.16
C ALA A 146 -36.80 35.77 -20.95
N ALA A 147 -35.62 36.40 -20.95
CA ALA A 147 -35.32 37.58 -21.74
C ALA A 147 -35.43 37.29 -23.25
N GLU A 148 -34.91 36.15 -23.72
CA GLU A 148 -35.02 35.70 -25.10
C GLU A 148 -36.47 35.46 -25.53
N ARG A 149 -37.30 34.89 -24.65
CA ARG A 149 -38.73 34.72 -24.91
C ARG A 149 -39.47 36.05 -25.00
N LYS A 150 -39.19 37.00 -24.10
CA LYS A 150 -39.79 38.35 -24.13
C LYS A 150 -39.40 39.11 -25.40
N ALA A 151 -38.12 39.11 -25.76
CA ALA A 151 -37.64 39.76 -26.98
C ALA A 151 -38.29 39.18 -28.26
N LYS A 152 -38.50 37.86 -28.32
CA LYS A 152 -39.21 37.21 -29.44
C LYS A 152 -40.69 37.59 -29.53
N LEU A 153 -41.36 37.83 -28.39
CA LEU A 153 -42.77 38.22 -28.33
C LEU A 153 -42.98 39.70 -28.65
N GLU A 154 -42.09 40.58 -28.18
CA GLU A 154 -42.23 42.03 -28.33
C GLU A 154 -41.54 42.58 -29.60
N GLY A 155 -40.75 41.78 -30.31
CA GLY A 155 -40.06 42.19 -31.54
C GLY A 155 -38.88 43.15 -31.32
N THR A 156 -38.49 43.37 -30.07
CA THR A 156 -37.42 44.28 -29.65
C THR A 156 -36.07 43.54 -29.66
N PRO A 157 -34.94 44.18 -30.02
CA PRO A 157 -33.62 43.55 -29.98
C PRO A 157 -33.29 43.02 -28.58
N LEU A 158 -32.64 41.87 -28.51
CA LEU A 158 -32.21 41.26 -27.23
C LEU A 158 -31.40 42.28 -26.41
N PRO A 159 -31.79 42.57 -25.15
CA PRO A 159 -30.96 43.38 -24.27
C PRO A 159 -29.65 42.65 -24.02
N THR A 160 -28.53 43.30 -24.35
CA THR A 160 -27.16 42.83 -24.10
C THR A 160 -26.85 42.95 -22.61
N THR A 161 -27.51 42.17 -21.75
CA THR A 161 -27.11 42.12 -20.34
C THR A 161 -25.72 41.50 -20.23
N PRO A 162 -24.78 42.14 -19.50
CA PRO A 162 -23.45 41.59 -19.33
C PRO A 162 -23.55 40.25 -18.60
N VAL A 163 -22.95 39.22 -19.19
CA VAL A 163 -22.79 37.91 -18.54
C VAL A 163 -21.95 38.15 -17.29
N ILE A 164 -22.54 37.95 -16.11
CA ILE A 164 -21.79 37.97 -14.86
C ILE A 164 -20.89 36.73 -14.89
N ILE A 165 -19.61 36.92 -15.21
CA ILE A 165 -18.61 35.85 -15.19
C ILE A 165 -18.38 35.49 -13.72
N GLN A 166 -18.96 34.39 -13.28
CA GLN A 166 -18.70 33.88 -11.93
C GLN A 166 -17.32 33.22 -11.88
N ALA A 167 -16.60 33.44 -10.77
CA ALA A 167 -15.28 32.88 -10.57
C ALA A 167 -15.32 31.34 -10.66
N GLU A 168 -14.44 30.76 -11.48
CA GLU A 168 -14.35 29.31 -11.62
C GLU A 168 -13.94 28.66 -10.27
N VAL A 169 -14.66 27.60 -9.89
CA VAL A 169 -14.30 26.79 -8.72
C VAL A 169 -12.92 26.19 -8.97
N LYS A 170 -11.92 26.62 -8.20
CA LYS A 170 -10.55 26.12 -8.32
C LYS A 170 -10.50 24.66 -7.88
N THR A 171 -10.32 23.76 -8.84
CA THR A 171 -10.12 22.31 -8.61
C THR A 171 -8.68 21.97 -8.19
N HIS A 172 -7.79 22.96 -8.30
CA HIS A 172 -6.39 22.88 -7.92
C HIS A 172 -6.03 24.02 -6.97
N VAL A 173 -5.36 23.68 -5.88
CA VAL A 173 -4.84 24.66 -4.90
C VAL A 173 -3.39 24.31 -4.61
N GLU A 174 -2.49 25.25 -4.86
CA GLU A 174 -1.07 25.16 -4.54
C GLU A 174 -0.80 26.00 -3.27
N THR A 175 0.04 25.46 -2.41
CA THR A 175 0.46 26.08 -1.14
C THR A 175 1.96 25.88 -0.96
N ASP A 176 2.57 26.60 -0.02
CA ASP A 176 4.01 26.48 0.26
C ASP A 176 4.42 25.06 0.67
N CYS A 177 3.51 24.30 1.31
CA CYS A 177 3.73 22.95 1.80
C CYS A 177 3.38 21.83 0.80
N GLY A 178 2.83 22.18 -0.37
CA GLY A 178 2.41 21.20 -1.37
C GLY A 178 1.18 21.62 -2.16
N ALA A 179 0.71 20.70 -3.01
CA ALA A 179 -0.40 20.97 -3.91
C ALA A 179 -1.50 19.93 -3.78
N THR A 180 -2.74 20.40 -3.89
CA THR A 180 -3.94 19.58 -3.80
C THR A 180 -4.70 19.64 -5.13
N SER A 181 -5.10 18.49 -5.65
CA SER A 181 -5.88 18.37 -6.89
C SER A 181 -7.03 17.38 -6.70
N GLN A 182 -8.22 17.75 -7.15
CA GLN A 182 -9.35 16.84 -7.19
C GLN A 182 -9.30 16.00 -8.47
N LYS A 183 -9.38 14.67 -8.32
CA LYS A 183 -9.46 13.75 -9.45
C LYS A 183 -10.69 12.88 -9.33
N MET A 184 -11.41 12.71 -10.44
CA MET A 184 -12.46 11.70 -10.52
C MET A 184 -11.83 10.33 -10.76
N ILE A 185 -12.05 9.39 -9.84
CA ILE A 185 -11.73 7.98 -10.05
C ILE A 185 -13.00 7.25 -10.47
N THR A 186 -12.89 6.47 -11.53
CA THR A 186 -13.95 5.57 -11.96
C THR A 186 -13.88 4.29 -11.13
N LYS A 187 -14.91 4.03 -10.33
CA LYS A 187 -15.12 2.80 -9.57
C LYS A 187 -16.22 1.97 -10.22
N TYR A 188 -16.27 0.69 -9.89
CA TYR A 188 -17.29 -0.21 -10.39
C TYR A 188 -17.74 -1.20 -9.33
N GLU A 189 -18.98 -1.64 -9.44
CA GLU A 189 -19.58 -2.67 -8.59
C GLU A 189 -20.34 -3.67 -9.48
N VAL A 190 -20.16 -4.97 -9.22
CA VAL A 190 -20.89 -6.02 -9.93
C VAL A 190 -22.24 -6.20 -9.22
N VAL A 191 -23.30 -5.67 -9.82
CA VAL A 191 -24.67 -5.72 -9.26
C VAL A 191 -25.35 -7.05 -9.58
N ASP A 192 -25.05 -7.62 -10.74
CA ASP A 192 -25.62 -8.89 -11.16
C ASP A 192 -24.59 -9.75 -11.90
N PHE A 193 -24.25 -10.87 -11.27
CA PHE A 193 -23.31 -11.83 -11.82
C PHE A 193 -23.89 -12.64 -12.99
N ALA A 194 -25.22 -12.80 -13.07
CA ALA A 194 -25.86 -13.61 -14.09
C ALA A 194 -25.87 -12.90 -15.46
N THR A 195 -26.04 -11.58 -15.46
CA THR A 195 -25.99 -10.75 -16.69
C THR A 195 -24.59 -10.40 -17.13
N LEU A 196 -23.57 -10.62 -16.28
CA LEU A 196 -22.18 -10.39 -16.63
C LEU A 196 -21.78 -11.23 -17.84
N PRO A 197 -21.13 -10.69 -18.89
CA PRO A 197 -20.69 -11.51 -20.01
C PRO A 197 -19.76 -12.65 -19.56
N ASP A 198 -19.90 -13.84 -20.16
CA ASP A 198 -19.15 -15.04 -19.76
C ASP A 198 -17.63 -14.83 -19.81
N THR A 199 -17.15 -13.93 -20.67
CA THR A 199 -15.75 -13.47 -20.74
C THR A 199 -15.21 -12.92 -19.41
N TYR A 200 -16.08 -12.42 -18.53
CA TYR A 200 -15.76 -11.86 -17.22
C TYR A 200 -16.24 -12.72 -16.03
N LYS A 201 -17.08 -13.74 -16.29
CA LYS A 201 -17.54 -14.72 -15.30
C LYS A 201 -16.49 -15.80 -15.07
N MET A 202 -15.31 -15.41 -14.58
CA MET A 202 -14.29 -16.26 -13.93
C MET A 202 -13.08 -15.34 -13.62
N ALA A 203 -13.31 -14.35 -12.75
CA ALA A 203 -12.30 -13.63 -11.97
C ALA A 203 -10.98 -13.22 -12.66
N ASP A 204 -11.04 -12.54 -13.80
CA ASP A 204 -9.98 -11.59 -14.16
C ASP A 204 -10.48 -10.17 -13.87
N THR A 205 -10.54 -9.84 -12.57
CA THR A 205 -10.80 -8.47 -12.11
C THR A 205 -9.82 -7.48 -12.73
N ALA A 206 -8.63 -7.93 -13.14
CA ALA A 206 -7.66 -7.11 -13.84
C ALA A 206 -8.10 -6.79 -15.28
N LYS A 207 -8.72 -7.73 -16.03
CA LYS A 207 -9.34 -7.43 -17.33
C LYS A 207 -10.49 -6.44 -17.18
N LEU A 208 -11.38 -6.65 -16.21
CA LEU A 208 -12.50 -5.72 -15.99
C LEU A 208 -12.00 -4.33 -15.60
N THR A 209 -11.02 -4.26 -14.69
CA THR A 209 -10.35 -3.00 -14.32
C THR A 209 -9.65 -2.36 -15.51
N LYS A 210 -8.97 -3.12 -16.37
CA LYS A 210 -8.32 -2.60 -17.59
C LYS A 210 -9.33 -2.05 -18.58
N THR A 211 -10.41 -2.78 -18.86
CA THR A 211 -11.47 -2.35 -19.77
C THR A 211 -12.16 -1.07 -19.29
N ILE A 212 -12.47 -0.99 -17.99
CA ILE A 212 -13.09 0.20 -17.38
C ILE A 212 -12.11 1.38 -17.32
N LYS A 213 -10.83 1.14 -17.02
CA LYS A 213 -9.81 2.20 -17.08
C LYS A 213 -9.58 2.72 -18.50
N ALA A 214 -9.65 1.85 -19.51
CA ALA A 214 -9.43 2.21 -20.91
C ALA A 214 -10.61 2.96 -21.52
N GLY A 215 -11.84 2.55 -21.21
CA GLY A 215 -13.04 3.15 -21.81
C GLY A 215 -13.82 4.11 -20.92
N GLY A 216 -13.45 4.26 -19.65
CA GLY A 216 -14.06 5.21 -18.72
C GLY A 216 -15.56 4.98 -18.51
N MET A 217 -16.32 6.07 -18.35
CA MET A 217 -17.78 6.04 -18.14
C MET A 217 -18.59 5.56 -19.36
N ASN A 218 -17.99 5.53 -20.54
CA ASN A 218 -18.70 5.21 -21.78
C ASN A 218 -18.84 3.69 -22.00
N VAL A 219 -18.21 2.88 -21.16
CA VAL A 219 -18.26 1.42 -21.25
C VAL A 219 -19.42 0.91 -20.42
N SER A 220 -20.50 0.51 -21.08
CA SER A 220 -21.60 -0.21 -20.42
C SER A 220 -21.32 -1.71 -20.45
N ILE A 221 -21.05 -2.30 -19.29
CA ILE A 221 -20.92 -3.75 -19.12
C ILE A 221 -22.19 -4.24 -18.42
N PRO A 222 -22.96 -5.16 -19.03
CA PRO A 222 -24.10 -5.77 -18.37
C PRO A 222 -23.70 -6.37 -17.01
N GLY A 223 -24.50 -6.11 -15.97
CA GLY A 223 -24.23 -6.58 -14.61
C GLY A 223 -23.24 -5.73 -13.79
N VAL A 224 -22.64 -4.68 -14.37
CA VAL A 224 -21.68 -3.80 -13.68
C VAL A 224 -22.18 -2.36 -13.64
N ARG A 225 -22.24 -1.78 -12.43
CA ARG A 225 -22.49 -0.36 -12.22
C ARG A 225 -21.15 0.37 -12.14
N ILE A 226 -20.91 1.27 -13.08
CA ILE A 226 -19.73 2.16 -13.08
C ILE A 226 -20.14 3.52 -12.53
N TYR A 227 -19.36 4.07 -11.60
CA TYR A 227 -19.62 5.39 -11.02
C TYR A 227 -18.31 6.15 -10.81
N GLN A 228 -18.39 7.48 -10.80
CA GLN A 228 -17.26 8.35 -10.49
C GLN A 228 -17.31 8.78 -9.03
N GLU A 229 -16.16 8.70 -8.38
CA GLU A 229 -15.96 9.22 -7.04
C GLU A 229 -14.85 10.27 -7.09
N ALA A 230 -15.14 11.44 -6.54
CA ALA A 230 -14.14 12.48 -6.37
C ALA A 230 -13.18 12.07 -5.25
N ILE A 231 -11.89 11.99 -5.59
CA ILE A 231 -10.83 11.83 -4.61
C ILE A 231 -9.96 13.07 -4.56
N LEU A 232 -9.40 13.34 -3.38
CA LEU A 232 -8.41 14.38 -3.20
C LEU A 232 -7.02 13.77 -3.34
N GLN A 233 -6.26 14.20 -4.34
CA GLN A 233 -4.84 13.90 -4.46
C GLN A 233 -4.04 15.02 -3.80
N VAL A 234 -3.14 14.65 -2.89
CA VAL A 234 -2.24 15.58 -2.20
C VAL A 234 -0.82 15.18 -2.59
N ASN A 235 -0.09 16.12 -3.17
CA ASN A 235 1.33 15.97 -3.49
C ASN A 235 2.11 16.88 -2.52
N ALA A 236 2.83 16.28 -1.58
CA ALA A 236 3.77 17.00 -0.73
C ALA A 236 4.99 17.42 -1.57
N ARG A 237 5.59 18.55 -1.20
CA ARG A 237 6.78 19.10 -1.87
C ARG A 237 8.06 18.51 -1.31
#